data_AF-T1C829-F1
#
_entry.id   AF-T1C829-F1
#
_cell.length_a   1.000
_cell.length_b   1.000
_cell.length_c   1.000
_cell.angle_alpha   90.00
_cell.angle_beta   90.00
_cell.angle_gamma   90.00
#
_symmetry.space_group_name_H-M   'P 1'
#
loop_
_entity.id
_entity.type
_entity.pdbx_description
1 polymer ?
#
loop_
_entity_poly.entity_id
_entity_poly.type
_entity_poly.pdbx_seq_one_letter_code
_entity_poly.pdbx_strand_id
1 'polypeptide(L)' 'KTATYPIARKIAKPVQTRVEQAAPQHFSSDCPMAGAHIAHGLGGTIQAEHPISLLRQAYAI' A
#
# COMPACT_ATOMS: atom_id res chain seq x y z
N LYS A 1 0.88 14.63 23.10
CA LYS A 1 0.31 13.60 22.20
C LYS A 1 1.32 12.46 22.10
N THR A 2 0.94 11.21 22.37
CA THR A 2 1.86 10.07 22.30
C THR A 2 1.98 9.56 20.86
N ALA A 3 3.19 9.27 20.40
CA ALA A 3 3.41 8.69 19.08
C ALA A 3 2.93 7.23 19.05
N THR A 4 1.97 6.91 18.17
CA THR A 4 1.35 5.58 18.06
C THR A 4 1.75 4.82 16.80
N TYR A 5 2.74 5.33 16.06
CA TYR A 5 3.20 4.73 14.82
C TYR A 5 3.58 3.23 14.94
N PRO A 6 4.27 2.75 15.99
CA PRO A 6 4.54 1.32 16.17
C PRO A 6 3.28 0.46 16.29
N ILE A 7 2.22 1.00 16.91
CA ILE A 7 0.93 0.31 17.06
C ILE A 7 0.24 0.22 15.70
N ALA A 8 0.22 1.32 14.94
CA ALA A 8 -0.34 1.34 13.59
C ALA A 8 0.38 0.33 12.66
N ARG A 9 1.72 0.24 12.76
CA ARG A 9 2.53 -0.76 12.04
C ARG A 9 2.12 -2.19 12.38
N LYS A 10 1.86 -2.50 13.65
CA LYS A 10 1.39 -3.83 14.09
C LYS A 10 0.04 -4.18 13.46
N ILE A 11 -0.87 -3.21 13.37
CA ILE A 11 -2.20 -3.38 12.74
C ILE A 11 -2.08 -3.57 11.22
N ALA A 12 -1.14 -2.88 10.56
CA ALA A 12 -0.94 -2.97 9.12
C ALA A 12 -0.22 -4.26 8.67
N LYS A 13 0.53 -4.92 9.56
CA LYS A 13 1.34 -6.11 9.23
C LYS A 13 0.57 -7.24 8.51
N PRO A 14 -0.62 -7.69 8.93
CA PRO A 14 -1.34 -8.74 8.21
C PRO A 14 -1.70 -8.35 6.77
N VAL A 15 -1.98 -7.07 6.50
CA VAL A 15 -2.26 -6.59 5.14
C VAL A 15 -0.97 -6.56 4.32
N GLN A 16 0.13 -6.07 4.89
CA GLN A 16 1.45 -6.08 4.24
C GLN A 16 1.84 -7.51 3.83
N THR A 17 1.71 -8.49 4.74
CA THR A 17 2.04 -9.88 4.45
C THR A 17 1.19 -10.45 3.29
N ARG A 18 -0.10 -10.08 3.18
CA ARG A 18 -0.92 -10.51 2.04
C ARG A 18 -0.44 -9.91 0.72
N VAL A 19 -0.03 -8.64 0.72
CA VAL A 19 0.52 -7.98 -0.48
C VAL A 19 1.85 -8.61 -0.87
N GLU A 20 2.75 -8.82 0.10
CA GLU A 20 4.03 -9.55 -0.10
C GLU A 20 3.81 -10.92 -0.73
N GLN A 21 2.86 -11.71 -0.20
CA GLN A 21 2.57 -13.07 -0.67
C GLN A 21 1.90 -13.09 -2.05
N ALA A 22 1.03 -12.12 -2.35
CA ALA A 22 0.38 -12.02 -3.64
C ALA A 22 1.36 -11.61 -4.76
N ALA A 23 2.51 -11.03 -4.40
CA ALA A 23 3.53 -10.51 -5.31
C ALA A 23 2.93 -9.75 -6.51
N PRO A 24 2.04 -8.77 -6.28
CA PRO A 24 1.35 -8.09 -7.37
C PRO A 24 2.31 -7.16 -8.12
N GLN A 25 2.01 -6.93 -9.39
CA GLN A 25 2.71 -5.92 -10.20
C GLN A 25 2.29 -4.50 -9.79
N HIS A 26 1.01 -4.34 -9.44
CA HIS A 26 0.39 -3.09 -9.02
C HIS A 26 -0.47 -3.33 -7.79
N PHE A 27 -0.45 -2.40 -6.84
CA PHE A 27 -1.43 -2.38 -5.76
C PHE A 27 -1.90 -0.96 -5.49
N SER A 28 -3.09 -0.86 -4.92
CA SER A 28 -3.69 0.43 -4.60
C SER A 28 -4.45 0.36 -3.28
N SER A 29 -4.77 1.53 -2.74
CA SER A 29 -5.63 1.69 -1.59
C SER A 29 -6.50 2.93 -1.79
N ASP A 30 -7.77 2.81 -1.43
CA ASP A 30 -8.72 3.93 -1.48
C ASP A 30 -8.27 5.11 -0.61
N CYS A 31 -7.47 4.83 0.43
CA CYS A 31 -6.84 5.85 1.25
C CYS A 31 -5.35 5.98 0.90
N PRO A 32 -4.88 7.14 0.41
CA PRO A 32 -3.48 7.33 0.03
C PRO A 32 -2.54 7.17 1.23
N MET A 33 -2.98 7.54 2.43
CA MET A 33 -2.22 7.34 3.67
C MET A 33 -2.08 5.86 4.00
N ALA A 34 -3.14 5.06 3.84
CA ALA A 34 -3.08 3.62 4.11
C ALA A 34 -2.18 2.92 3.09
N GLY A 35 -2.31 3.27 1.80
CA GLY A 35 -1.44 2.79 0.73
C GLY A 35 0.04 3.08 1.02
N ALA A 36 0.37 4.34 1.35
CA ALA A 36 1.74 4.72 1.71
C ALA A 36 2.26 3.99 2.96
N HIS A 37 1.40 3.78 3.96
CA HIS A 37 1.77 3.04 5.18
C HIS A 37 2.07 1.56 4.89
N ILE A 38 1.29 0.93 4.00
CA ILE A 38 1.53 -0.43 3.54
C ILE A 38 2.81 -0.49 2.71
N ALA A 39 2.99 0.39 1.72
CA ALA A 39 4.19 0.48 0.88
C ALA A 39 5.47 0.61 1.71
N HIS A 40 5.45 1.49 2.73
CA HIS A 40 6.57 1.66 3.64
C HIS A 40 6.87 0.37 4.43
N GLY A 41 5.84 -0.38 4.82
CA GLY A 41 6.00 -1.68 5.48
C GLY A 41 6.59 -2.78 4.60
N LEU A 42 6.43 -2.67 3.28
CA LEU A 42 6.98 -3.60 2.26
C LEU A 42 8.43 -3.26 1.88
N GLY A 43 9.11 -2.39 2.64
CA GLY A 43 10.47 -1.95 2.35
C GLY A 43 10.58 -1.05 1.11
N GLY A 44 9.47 -0.49 0.63
CA GLY A 44 9.45 0.38 -0.54
C GLY A 44 9.66 -0.34 -1.88
N THR A 45 9.65 -1.68 -1.88
CA THR A 45 9.82 -2.53 -3.08
C THR A 45 8.72 -2.30 -4.12
N ILE A 46 7.51 -1.99 -3.66
CA ILE A 46 6.37 -1.62 -4.48
C ILE A 46 5.66 -0.42 -3.85
N GLN A 47 5.23 0.52 -4.69
CA GLN A 47 4.53 1.73 -4.26
C GLN A 47 3.02 1.57 -4.45
N ALA A 48 2.23 2.20 -3.57
CA ALA A 48 0.79 2.25 -3.74
C ALA A 48 0.44 3.23 -4.86
N GLU A 49 -0.18 2.75 -5.92
CA GLU A 49 -0.61 3.58 -7.04
C GLU A 49 -2.00 4.14 -6.79
N HIS A 50 -2.28 5.33 -7.32
CA HIS A 50 -3.62 5.91 -7.26
C HIS A 50 -4.57 5.09 -8.17
N PRO A 51 -5.80 4.73 -7.73
CA PRO A 51 -6.71 3.90 -8.53
C PRO A 51 -6.99 4.46 -9.93
N ILE A 52 -7.14 5.78 -10.04
CA ILE A 52 -7.36 6.46 -11.34
C ILE A 52 -6.17 6.28 -12.29
N SER A 53 -4.93 6.23 -11.78
CA SER A 53 -3.74 5.99 -12.61
C SER A 53 -3.76 4.59 -13.20
N LEU A 54 -4.18 3.59 -12.41
CA LEU A 54 -4.33 2.21 -12.87
C LEU A 54 -5.44 2.08 -13.93
N LEU A 55 -6.55 2.78 -13.74
CA LEU A 55 -7.62 2.84 -14.75
C LEU A 55 -7.11 3.46 -16.06
N ARG A 56 -6.38 4.58 -15.99
CA ARG A 56 -5.77 5.18 -17.18
C ARG A 56 -4.87 4.21 -17.94
N GLN A 57 -4.02 3.46 -17.22
CA GLN A 57 -3.19 2.42 -17.81
C GLN A 57 -4.04 1.33 -18.50
N ALA A 58 -5.12 0.87 -17.85
CA ALA A 58 -6.01 -0.16 -18.40
C ALA A 58 -6.74 0.28 -19.68
N TYR A 59 -7.05 1.58 -19.81
CA TYR A 59 -7.64 2.17 -21.01
C TYR A 59 -6.62 2.69 -22.03
N ALA A 60 -5.32 2.53 -21.78
CA ALA A 60 -4.22 3.05 -22.60
C ALA A 60 -4.27 4.59 -22.80
N ILE A 61 -4.56 5.35 -21.73
CA ILE A 61 -4.66 6.83 -21.68
C ILE A 61 -3.49 7.47 -20.91
#